data_AF-A0A382Q585-F1
#
_entry.id   AF-A0A382Q585-F1
#
_cell.length_a   1.000
_cell.length_b   1.000
_cell.length_c   1.000
_cell.angle_alpha   90.00
_cell.angle_beta   90.00
_cell.angle_gamma   90.00
#
_symmetry.space_group_name_H-M   'P 1'
#
loop_
_entity.id
_entity.type
_entity.pdbx_description
1 polymer ?
#
loop_
_entity_poly.entity_id
_entity_poly.type
_entity_poly.pdbx_seq_one_letter_code
_entity_poly.pdbx_strand_id
1 'polypeptide(L)'
;MKKLVLFAVAAVLAMNVTQAADGKNKKDNGKGGFKSLFNGKNLKGWKTPSGEHTWKVVDGVIDYEAKGGNLTTEKSFGDYVLRLDWRFKRTAGSPYNAKLFDADGNVIGNKPVKNADSGIFVRGSGKSQLNLWCWPCGSGQLWAFHGSKDPAIRKG
;
A
#
# COMPACT_ATOMS: atom_id res chain seq x y z
N MET A 1 70.08 -21.54 3.94
CA MET A 1 69.47 -21.13 2.66
C MET A 1 68.19 -21.94 2.43
N LYS A 2 67.03 -21.39 2.81
CA LYS A 2 65.71 -21.90 2.42
C LYS A 2 64.82 -20.68 2.18
N LYS A 3 64.42 -20.46 0.92
CA LYS A 3 63.56 -19.36 0.49
C LYS A 3 62.13 -19.67 0.92
N LEU A 4 61.50 -18.80 1.70
CA LEU A 4 60.08 -18.89 2.03
C LEU A 4 59.31 -17.95 1.09
N VAL A 5 58.46 -18.54 0.26
CA VAL A 5 57.60 -17.87 -0.71
C VAL A 5 56.40 -17.28 0.02
N LEU A 6 56.19 -15.98 -0.15
CA LEU A 6 55.08 -15.22 0.43
C LEU A 6 53.84 -15.38 -0.48
N PHE A 7 52.79 -16.06 -0.01
CA PHE A 7 51.48 -16.03 -0.67
C PHE A 7 50.67 -14.86 -0.09
N ALA A 8 50.46 -13.82 -0.90
CA ALA A 8 49.55 -12.74 -0.58
C ALA A 8 48.10 -13.24 -0.76
N VAL A 9 47.38 -13.44 0.34
CA VAL A 9 45.93 -13.64 0.32
C VAL A 9 45.28 -12.25 0.31
N ALA A 10 44.80 -11.82 -0.85
CA ALA A 10 43.94 -10.65 -0.97
C ALA A 10 42.55 -10.99 -0.41
N ALA A 11 42.31 -10.69 0.86
CA ALA A 11 40.98 -10.75 1.45
C ALA A 11 40.18 -9.51 0.98
N VAL A 12 39.41 -9.67 -0.10
CA VAL A 12 38.37 -8.70 -0.47
C VAL A 12 37.20 -8.92 0.49
N LEU A 13 37.16 -8.14 1.58
CA LEU A 13 36.00 -8.09 2.46
C LEU A 13 34.90 -7.28 1.73
N ALA A 14 33.95 -7.99 1.13
CA ALA A 14 32.77 -7.38 0.54
C ALA A 14 31.97 -6.67 1.66
N MET A 15 31.96 -5.33 1.62
CA MET A 15 31.05 -4.53 2.44
C MET A 15 29.62 -4.81 1.97
N ASN A 16 28.88 -5.60 2.75
CA ASN A 16 27.43 -5.69 2.61
C ASN A 16 26.82 -4.33 2.95
N VAL A 17 26.43 -3.57 1.93
CA VAL A 17 25.57 -2.41 2.11
C VAL A 17 24.17 -2.94 2.41
N THR A 18 23.87 -3.09 3.70
CA THR A 18 22.49 -3.24 4.16
C THR A 18 21.81 -1.89 3.98
N GLN A 19 21.18 -1.69 2.83
CA GLN A 19 20.30 -0.55 2.62
C GLN A 19 19.02 -0.79 3.43
N ALA A 20 19.05 -0.44 4.71
CA ALA A 20 17.83 -0.24 5.47
C ALA A 20 17.01 0.82 4.71
N ALA A 21 15.78 0.48 4.34
CA ALA A 21 14.85 1.42 3.75
C ALA A 21 14.64 2.57 4.75
N ASP A 22 15.37 3.66 4.55
CA ASP A 22 15.36 4.85 5.38
C ASP A 22 13.97 5.50 5.21
N GLY A 23 13.04 5.17 6.11
CA GLY A 23 11.68 5.71 6.19
C GLY A 23 11.65 7.19 6.61
N LYS A 24 12.61 7.99 6.14
CA LYS A 24 12.65 9.42 6.37
C LYS A 24 11.62 10.06 5.45
N ASN A 25 10.47 10.40 6.05
CA ASN A 25 9.45 11.31 5.54
C ASN A 25 10.12 12.52 4.86
N LYS A 26 10.33 12.43 3.55
CA LYS A 26 10.80 13.54 2.74
C LYS A 26 9.65 14.54 2.75
N LYS A 27 9.77 15.60 3.55
CA LYS A 27 8.88 16.76 3.43
C LYS A 27 8.87 17.14 1.96
N ASP A 28 7.73 16.98 1.31
CA ASP A 28 7.54 17.52 -0.02
C ASP A 28 7.61 19.04 0.12
N ASN A 29 8.75 19.62 -0.25
CA ASN A 29 9.06 21.04 -0.05
C ASN A 29 8.28 21.94 -1.03
N GLY A 30 7.04 21.57 -1.36
CA GLY A 30 6.12 22.37 -2.17
C GLY A 30 6.55 22.60 -3.62
N LYS A 31 7.58 21.92 -4.12
CA LYS A 31 8.13 22.16 -5.47
C LYS A 31 7.38 21.43 -6.60
N GLY A 32 6.21 20.84 -6.33
CA GLY A 32 5.46 20.03 -7.31
C GLY A 32 3.94 20.21 -7.32
N GLY A 33 3.37 21.26 -6.71
CA GLY A 33 1.93 21.51 -6.75
C GLY A 33 1.04 20.57 -5.91
N PHE A 34 1.59 19.51 -5.32
CA PHE A 34 0.87 18.63 -4.41
C PHE A 34 0.71 19.26 -3.03
N LYS A 35 -0.48 19.11 -2.45
CA LYS A 35 -0.76 19.45 -1.05
C LYS A 35 -0.84 18.19 -0.21
N SER A 36 -0.02 18.10 0.84
CA SER A 36 -0.06 16.93 1.72
C SER A 36 -1.38 16.85 2.49
N LEU A 37 -2.00 15.67 2.47
CA LEU A 37 -3.16 15.33 3.32
C LEU A 37 -2.74 14.88 4.72
N PHE A 38 -1.50 14.42 4.89
CA PHE A 38 -0.97 13.95 6.16
C PHE A 38 0.25 14.76 6.59
N ASN A 39 0.27 15.17 7.86
CA ASN A 39 1.31 16.03 8.40
C ASN A 39 2.50 15.26 9.02
N GLY A 40 2.48 13.93 8.98
CA GLY A 40 3.53 13.07 9.53
C GLY A 40 3.51 12.93 11.06
N LYS A 41 2.54 13.55 11.75
CA LYS A 41 2.53 13.66 13.23
C LYS A 41 1.23 13.20 13.86
N ASN A 42 0.09 13.59 13.30
CA ASN A 42 -1.22 13.30 13.85
C ASN A 42 -2.31 13.29 12.76
N LEU A 43 -3.54 12.97 13.15
CA LEU A 43 -4.70 12.88 12.28
C LEU A 43 -5.45 14.22 12.10
N LYS A 44 -4.82 15.37 12.38
CA LYS A 44 -5.45 16.68 12.12
C LYS A 44 -5.81 16.79 10.63
N GLY A 45 -7.05 17.17 10.34
CA GLY A 45 -7.58 17.18 8.97
C GLY A 45 -8.29 15.88 8.57
N TRP A 46 -8.42 14.91 9.49
CA TRP A 46 -9.11 13.65 9.29
C TRP A 46 -10.20 13.44 10.35
N LYS A 47 -11.33 12.91 9.91
CA LYS A 47 -12.43 12.41 10.73
C LYS A 47 -12.17 10.94 11.05
N THR A 48 -12.07 10.61 12.32
CA THR A 48 -11.97 9.24 12.81
C THR A 48 -13.37 8.64 13.01
N PRO A 49 -13.54 7.32 12.80
CA PRO A 49 -14.80 6.64 13.13
C PRO A 49 -15.06 6.69 14.65
N SER A 50 -16.31 6.65 15.07
CA SER A 50 -16.68 6.58 16.50
C SER A 50 -16.27 5.25 17.15
N GLY A 51 -16.14 5.24 18.48
CA GLY A 51 -15.75 4.07 19.27
C GLY A 51 -14.25 4.01 19.58
N GLU A 52 -13.77 2.87 20.10
CA GLU A 52 -12.34 2.66 20.32
C GLU A 52 -11.57 2.77 18.99
N HIS A 53 -10.85 3.87 18.82
CA HIS A 53 -10.18 4.18 17.57
C HIS A 53 -8.97 3.27 17.34
N THR A 54 -8.84 2.74 16.12
CA THR A 54 -7.68 1.95 15.69
C THR A 54 -6.75 2.68 14.75
N TRP A 55 -7.17 3.85 14.26
CA TRP A 55 -6.32 4.73 13.48
C TRP A 55 -5.42 5.52 14.43
N LYS A 56 -4.11 5.36 14.27
CA LYS A 56 -3.10 6.06 15.06
C LYS A 56 -1.94 6.48 14.15
N VAL A 57 -1.08 7.35 14.64
CA VAL A 57 0.19 7.64 13.97
C VAL A 57 1.31 6.91 14.71
N VAL A 58 2.01 6.03 14.01
CA VAL A 58 3.16 5.27 14.51
C VAL A 58 4.33 5.54 13.59
N ASP A 59 5.44 6.03 14.14
CA ASP A 59 6.67 6.33 13.40
C ASP A 59 6.44 7.20 12.14
N GLY A 60 5.53 8.17 12.26
CA GLY A 60 5.20 9.09 11.17
C GLY A 60 4.42 8.45 10.02
N VAL A 61 3.72 7.34 10.27
CA VAL A 61 2.82 6.66 9.32
C VAL A 61 1.43 6.53 9.95
N ILE A 62 0.38 6.74 9.16
CA ILE A 62 -0.99 6.42 9.59
C ILE A 62 -1.13 4.91 9.63
N ASP A 63 -1.49 4.40 10.80
CA ASP A 63 -1.52 2.98 11.11
C ASP A 63 -2.93 2.54 11.54
N TYR A 64 -3.33 1.34 11.11
CA TYR A 64 -4.66 0.78 11.35
C TYR A 64 -4.55 -0.63 11.95
N GLU A 65 -5.36 -0.92 12.98
CA GLU A 65 -5.43 -2.25 13.62
C GLU A 65 -6.60 -3.10 13.12
N ALA A 66 -7.30 -2.68 12.05
CA ALA A 66 -8.40 -3.44 11.43
C ALA A 66 -9.60 -3.69 12.35
N LYS A 67 -9.89 -2.76 13.27
CA LYS A 67 -11.14 -2.75 14.06
C LYS A 67 -11.79 -1.37 13.95
N GLY A 68 -13.06 -1.30 13.60
CA GLY A 68 -13.78 -0.02 13.44
C GLY A 68 -13.96 0.43 11.99
N GLY A 69 -14.20 1.72 11.81
CA GLY A 69 -14.62 2.30 10.52
C GLY A 69 -13.53 2.99 9.71
N ASN A 70 -13.97 3.69 8.66
CA ASN A 70 -13.10 4.39 7.71
C ASN A 70 -12.54 5.70 8.28
N LEU A 71 -11.28 5.99 7.97
CA LEU A 71 -10.69 7.31 8.15
C LEU A 71 -11.03 8.18 6.94
N THR A 72 -11.66 9.34 7.16
CA THR A 72 -12.12 10.22 6.08
C THR A 72 -11.48 11.59 6.22
N THR A 73 -11.12 12.27 5.14
CA THR A 73 -10.65 13.66 5.22
C THR A 73 -11.77 14.58 5.75
N GLU A 74 -11.41 15.62 6.49
CA GLU A 74 -12.38 16.65 6.89
C GLU A 74 -12.89 17.44 5.69
N LYS A 75 -12.00 17.67 4.72
CA LYS A 75 -12.28 18.37 3.46
C LYS A 75 -12.77 17.43 2.38
N SER A 76 -13.60 17.96 1.50
CA SER A 76 -13.98 17.35 0.24
C SER A 76 -13.12 17.88 -0.89
N PHE A 77 -12.91 17.07 -1.92
CA PHE A 77 -12.12 17.40 -3.11
C PHE A 77 -12.92 17.04 -4.36
N GLY A 78 -12.74 17.83 -5.42
CA GLY A 78 -13.33 17.60 -6.74
C GLY A 78 -12.39 16.80 -7.63
N ASP A 79 -11.99 17.36 -8.77
CA ASP A 79 -10.94 16.76 -9.60
C ASP A 79 -9.58 16.90 -8.90
N TYR A 80 -8.83 15.81 -8.81
CA TYR A 80 -7.51 15.79 -8.16
C TYR A 80 -6.61 14.69 -8.72
N VAL A 81 -5.31 14.86 -8.49
CA VAL A 81 -4.32 13.78 -8.58
C VAL A 81 -3.94 13.38 -7.16
N LEU A 82 -4.12 12.12 -6.83
CA LEU A 82 -3.78 11.57 -5.51
C LEU A 82 -2.50 10.74 -5.62
N ARG A 83 -1.53 11.04 -4.77
CA ARG A 83 -0.30 10.26 -4.59
C ARG A 83 -0.20 9.83 -3.14
N LEU A 84 -0.01 8.54 -2.91
CA LEU A 84 0.17 7.95 -1.58
C LEU A 84 0.98 6.67 -1.66
N ASP A 85 1.69 6.38 -0.57
CA ASP A 85 2.31 5.09 -0.33
C ASP A 85 1.49 4.33 0.71
N TRP A 86 1.37 3.02 0.52
CA TRP A 86 0.65 2.14 1.43
C TRP A 86 1.37 0.80 1.58
N ARG A 87 1.16 0.13 2.71
CA ARG A 87 1.64 -1.23 2.96
C ARG A 87 0.71 -1.97 3.91
N PHE A 88 0.64 -3.29 3.78
CA PHE A 88 0.06 -4.13 4.81
C PHE A 88 1.10 -4.50 5.86
N LYS A 89 0.80 -4.28 7.15
CA LYS A 89 1.62 -4.78 8.26
C LYS A 89 1.63 -6.30 8.33
N ARG A 90 0.47 -6.90 8.06
CA ARG A 90 0.21 -8.34 8.16
C ARG A 90 -1.04 -8.70 7.36
N THR A 91 -1.14 -9.96 6.97
CA THR A 91 -2.38 -10.55 6.45
C THR A 91 -3.24 -11.04 7.62
N ALA A 92 -4.27 -10.27 7.96
CA ALA A 92 -5.12 -10.54 9.13
C ALA A 92 -6.56 -10.97 8.76
N GLY A 93 -6.91 -10.99 7.47
CA GLY A 93 -8.22 -11.46 7.02
C GLY A 93 -8.27 -12.98 6.87
N SER A 94 -9.48 -13.53 6.87
CA SER A 94 -9.72 -14.93 6.51
C SER A 94 -9.12 -15.24 5.14
N PRO A 95 -8.53 -16.43 4.92
CA PRO A 95 -7.99 -16.82 3.62
C PRO A 95 -9.01 -16.62 2.50
N TYR A 96 -8.55 -16.05 1.39
CA TYR A 96 -9.38 -15.83 0.21
C TYR A 96 -9.05 -16.87 -0.86
N ASN A 97 -10.06 -17.44 -1.51
CA ASN A 97 -9.85 -18.40 -2.59
C ASN A 97 -9.63 -17.67 -3.93
N ALA A 98 -8.44 -17.10 -4.11
CA ALA A 98 -8.12 -16.24 -5.24
C ALA A 98 -8.12 -17.00 -6.57
N LYS A 99 -8.73 -16.40 -7.60
CA LYS A 99 -8.57 -16.85 -8.98
C LYS A 99 -7.13 -16.66 -9.44
N LEU A 100 -6.63 -17.64 -10.17
CA LEU A 100 -5.35 -17.61 -10.86
C LEU A 100 -5.58 -17.31 -12.33
N PHE A 101 -4.74 -16.46 -12.88
CA PHE A 101 -4.75 -16.09 -14.28
C PHE A 101 -3.42 -16.46 -14.93
N ASP A 102 -3.45 -16.94 -16.16
CA ASP A 102 -2.25 -17.05 -16.99
C ASP A 102 -1.82 -15.68 -17.54
N ALA A 103 -0.77 -15.65 -18.37
CA ALA A 103 -0.25 -14.43 -18.98
C ALA A 103 -1.26 -13.74 -19.94
N ASP A 104 -2.23 -14.50 -20.44
CA ASP A 104 -3.26 -14.03 -21.37
C ASP A 104 -4.55 -13.62 -20.64
N GLY A 105 -4.60 -13.78 -19.31
CA GLY A 105 -5.74 -13.42 -18.47
C GLY A 105 -6.84 -14.48 -18.39
N ASN A 106 -6.59 -15.72 -18.85
CA ASN A 106 -7.54 -16.81 -18.69
C ASN A 106 -7.50 -17.37 -17.27
N VAL A 107 -8.65 -17.80 -16.76
CA VAL A 107 -8.74 -18.43 -15.44
C VAL A 107 -8.16 -19.84 -15.51
N ILE A 108 -7.10 -20.11 -14.76
CA ILE A 108 -6.44 -21.43 -14.70
C ILE A 108 -6.70 -22.18 -13.40
N GLY A 109 -7.50 -21.61 -12.50
CA GLY A 109 -7.92 -22.25 -11.26
C GLY A 109 -8.03 -21.27 -10.09
N ASN A 110 -8.06 -21.82 -8.89
CA ASN A 110 -8.15 -21.06 -7.65
C ASN A 110 -7.20 -21.63 -6.60
N LYS A 111 -6.67 -20.78 -5.72
CA LYS A 111 -5.94 -21.23 -4.53
C LYS A 111 -6.28 -20.36 -3.31
N PRO A 112 -6.34 -20.96 -2.10
CA PRO A 112 -6.36 -20.19 -0.87
C PRO A 112 -5.10 -19.32 -0.75
N VAL A 113 -5.28 -18.02 -0.52
CA VAL A 113 -4.20 -17.07 -0.26
C VAL A 113 -4.43 -16.38 1.08
N LYS A 114 -3.33 -16.00 1.74
CA LYS A 114 -3.40 -15.09 2.88
C LYS A 114 -4.05 -13.79 2.43
N ASN A 115 -4.89 -13.22 3.29
CA ASN A 115 -5.74 -12.10 2.92
C ASN A 115 -5.46 -10.86 3.76
N ALA A 116 -5.43 -9.72 3.08
CA ALA A 116 -5.49 -8.39 3.64
C ALA A 116 -6.29 -7.56 2.63
N ASP A 117 -7.25 -6.80 3.13
CA ASP A 117 -8.16 -6.00 2.30
C ASP A 117 -8.35 -4.63 2.93
N SER A 118 -8.27 -3.61 2.07
CA SER A 118 -8.53 -2.22 2.39
C SER A 118 -8.88 -1.50 1.09
N GLY A 119 -9.03 -0.18 1.16
CA GLY A 119 -9.33 0.58 -0.03
C GLY A 119 -9.34 2.08 0.19
N ILE A 120 -9.32 2.79 -0.93
CA ILE A 120 -9.43 4.24 -0.96
C ILE A 120 -10.73 4.57 -1.68
N PHE A 121 -11.67 5.22 -0.98
CA PHE A 121 -12.92 5.66 -1.56
C PHE A 121 -12.72 7.00 -2.26
N VAL A 122 -12.42 6.98 -3.55
CA VAL A 122 -12.07 8.20 -4.29
C VAL A 122 -13.24 9.17 -4.48
N ARG A 123 -14.48 8.69 -4.30
CA ARG A 123 -15.70 9.53 -4.31
C ARG A 123 -16.55 9.33 -3.04
N GLY A 124 -15.90 9.01 -1.92
CA GLY A 124 -16.57 8.91 -0.60
C GLY A 124 -17.50 7.70 -0.42
N SER A 125 -17.53 6.77 -1.38
CA SER A 125 -18.32 5.54 -1.26
C SER A 125 -17.53 4.30 -1.70
N GLY A 126 -17.91 3.14 -1.15
CA GLY A 126 -17.34 1.85 -1.52
C GLY A 126 -17.58 1.46 -2.98
N LYS A 127 -18.57 2.08 -3.66
CA LYS A 127 -18.74 1.93 -5.12
C LYS A 127 -17.55 2.50 -5.90
N SER A 128 -16.81 3.43 -5.31
CA SER A 128 -15.62 4.07 -5.87
C SER A 128 -14.34 3.68 -5.14
N GLN A 129 -14.28 2.44 -4.66
CA GLN A 129 -13.12 1.94 -3.95
C GLN A 129 -12.02 1.52 -4.92
N LEU A 130 -10.87 2.18 -4.84
CA LEU A 130 -9.63 1.59 -5.31
C LEU A 130 -9.22 0.53 -4.29
N ASN A 131 -9.27 -0.74 -4.69
CA ASN A 131 -8.97 -1.84 -3.79
C ASN A 131 -7.47 -1.91 -3.48
N LEU A 132 -7.15 -2.10 -2.21
CA LEU A 132 -5.82 -2.47 -1.74
C LEU A 132 -5.95 -3.90 -1.21
N TRP A 133 -5.35 -4.88 -1.89
CA TRP A 133 -5.35 -6.27 -1.43
C TRP A 133 -4.02 -6.97 -1.75
N CYS A 134 -3.79 -8.16 -1.21
CA CYS A 134 -2.58 -8.94 -1.48
C CYS A 134 -2.84 -10.18 -2.36
N TRP A 135 -3.86 -10.13 -3.22
CA TRP A 135 -4.19 -11.23 -4.14
C TRP A 135 -3.25 -11.26 -5.35
N PRO A 136 -3.09 -12.42 -6.02
CA PRO A 136 -2.18 -12.56 -7.16
C PRO A 136 -2.41 -11.59 -8.32
N CYS A 137 -3.67 -11.16 -8.54
CA CYS A 137 -4.00 -10.19 -9.58
C CYS A 137 -3.61 -8.73 -9.25
N GLY A 138 -3.11 -8.46 -8.04
CA GLY A 138 -2.59 -7.15 -7.62
C GLY A 138 -3.69 -6.12 -7.27
N SER A 139 -3.31 -5.07 -6.54
CA SER A 139 -4.18 -3.97 -6.09
C SER A 139 -4.50 -2.94 -7.17
N GLY A 140 -5.42 -2.02 -6.88
CA GLY A 140 -5.62 -0.76 -7.61
C GLY A 140 -6.82 -0.77 -8.56
N GLN A 141 -7.53 -1.89 -8.67
CA GLN A 141 -8.75 -1.97 -9.48
C GLN A 141 -9.95 -1.33 -8.76
N LEU A 142 -10.85 -0.72 -9.54
CA LEU A 142 -12.18 -0.30 -9.10
C LEU A 142 -13.16 -1.47 -9.21
N TRP A 143 -13.18 -2.37 -8.21
CA TRP A 143 -13.93 -3.64 -8.31
C TRP A 143 -15.42 -3.47 -8.61
N ALA A 144 -16.07 -2.50 -7.96
CA ALA A 144 -17.49 -2.24 -8.13
C ALA A 144 -17.90 -1.84 -9.56
N PHE A 145 -16.96 -1.34 -10.37
CA PHE A 145 -17.20 -0.99 -11.77
C PHE A 145 -17.06 -2.20 -12.70
N HIS A 146 -16.26 -3.20 -12.33
CA HIS A 146 -16.02 -4.39 -13.15
C HIS A 146 -17.31 -5.20 -13.40
N GLY A 147 -18.19 -5.27 -12.39
CA GLY A 147 -19.47 -5.97 -12.49
C GLY A 147 -20.60 -5.17 -13.14
N SER A 148 -20.37 -3.94 -13.58
CA SER A 148 -21.42 -3.11 -14.16
C SER A 148 -21.87 -3.64 -15.52
N LYS A 149 -23.18 -3.71 -15.75
CA LYS A 149 -23.74 -4.01 -17.08
C LYS A 149 -23.55 -2.87 -18.08
N ASP A 150 -23.29 -1.66 -17.60
CA ASP A 150 -23.04 -0.47 -18.40
C ASP A 150 -21.58 -0.46 -18.91
N PRO A 151 -21.34 -0.53 -20.23
CA PRO A 151 -19.99 -0.48 -20.81
C PRO A 151 -19.23 0.82 -20.54
N ALA A 152 -19.91 1.96 -20.38
CA ALA A 152 -19.26 3.25 -20.10
C ALA A 152 -18.67 3.25 -18.69
N ILE A 153 -19.39 2.70 -17.72
CA ILE A 153 -18.95 2.54 -16.33
C ILE A 153 -17.79 1.53 -16.23
N ARG A 154 -17.81 0.44 -17.02
CA ARG A 154 -16.73 -0.56 -17.01
C ARG A 154 -15.39 -0.04 -17.55
N LYS A 155 -15.40 0.94 -18.45
CA LYS A 155 -14.17 1.49 -19.07
C LYS A 155 -13.42 2.48 -18.17
N GLY A 156 -14.05 2.96 -17.09
CA GLY A 156 -13.51 3.98 -16.20
C GLY A 156 -13.98 5.37 -16.60
#